data_AF-A0A848LTE3-F1
#
_entry.id   AF-A0A848LTE3-F1
#
_cell.length_a   1.000
_cell.length_b   1.000
_cell.length_c   1.000
_cell.angle_alpha   90.00
_cell.angle_beta   90.00
_cell.angle_gamma   90.00
#
_symmetry.space_group_name_H-M   'P 1'
#
loop_
_entity.id
_entity.type
_entity.pdbx_description
1 polymer ?
#
loop_
_entity_poly.entity_id
_entity_poly.type
_entity_poly.pdbx_seq_one_letter_code
_entity_poly.pdbx_strand_id
1 'polypeptide(L)' 'MHQPRTLIDLLEERSLTRPEHHLYTFLEDGAGEGTALTRGELYSRARRIGAALQQMAPAGERAVLLYPPGAD' A
#
# COMPACT_ATOMS: atom_id res chain seq x y z
N MET A 1 22.20 -6.67 -7.80
CA MET A 1 20.75 -6.47 -7.92
C MET A 1 20.07 -7.62 -7.17
N HIS A 2 19.51 -7.37 -5.99
CA HIS A 2 18.80 -8.41 -5.23
C HIS A 2 17.42 -8.58 -5.87
N GLN A 3 17.01 -9.80 -6.22
CA GLN A 3 15.65 -10.01 -6.71
C GLN A 3 14.68 -9.92 -5.53
N PRO A 4 13.58 -9.14 -5.63
CA PRO A 4 12.59 -9.09 -4.58
C PRO A 4 11.94 -10.46 -4.39
N ARG A 5 11.90 -10.95 -3.14
CA ARG A 5 11.37 -12.29 -2.82
C ARG A 5 9.95 -12.23 -2.27
N THR A 6 9.53 -11.05 -1.81
CA THR A 6 8.17 -10.78 -1.32
C THR A 6 7.55 -9.56 -2.01
N LEU A 7 6.23 -9.43 -1.91
CA LEU A 7 5.53 -8.22 -2.36
C LEU A 7 5.99 -6.97 -1.58
N ILE A 8 6.41 -7.16 -0.33
CA ILE A 8 6.92 -6.08 0.52
C ILE A 8 8.28 -5.60 -0.02
N ASP A 9 9.19 -6.52 -0.33
CA ASP A 9 10.51 -6.20 -0.92
C ASP A 9 10.34 -5.43 -2.23
N LEU A 10 9.42 -5.88 -3.09
CA LEU A 10 9.11 -5.24 -4.37
C LEU A 10 8.56 -3.81 -4.17
N LEU A 11 7.68 -3.62 -3.19
CA LEU A 11 7.10 -2.32 -2.89
C LEU A 11 8.17 -1.37 -2.33
N GLU A 12 9.03 -1.85 -1.44
CA GLU A 12 10.14 -1.08 -0.88
C GLU A 12 11.09 -0.59 -1.99
N GLU A 13 11.60 -1.48 -2.82
CA GLU A 13 12.49 -1.15 -3.94
C GLU A 13 11.86 -0.11 -4.89
N ARG A 14 10.58 -0.29 -5.21
CA ARG A 14 9.83 0.63 -6.07
C ARG A 14 9.59 1.99 -5.43
N SER A 15 9.41 2.03 -4.11
CA SER A 15 9.19 3.28 -3.38
C SER A 15 10.47 4.10 -3.27
N LEU A 16 11.64 3.45 -3.13
CA LEU A 16 12.94 4.12 -3.07
C LEU A 16 13.40 4.70 -4.41
N THR A 17 13.02 4.06 -5.52
CA THR A 17 13.48 4.49 -6.86
C THR A 17 12.65 5.64 -7.44
N ARG A 18 11.33 5.68 -7.20
CA ARG A 18 10.41 6.71 -7.73
C ARG A 18 9.28 6.99 -6.74
N PRO A 19 9.55 7.57 -5.55
CA PRO A 19 8.55 7.74 -4.51
C PRO A 19 7.32 8.53 -4.97
N GLU A 20 7.54 9.62 -5.72
CA GLU A 20 6.50 10.54 -6.20
C GLU A 20 5.66 9.98 -7.37
N HIS A 21 6.02 8.82 -7.92
CA HIS A 21 5.30 8.27 -9.06
C HIS A 21 3.90 7.82 -8.64
N HIS A 22 2.86 8.39 -9.27
CA HIS A 22 1.48 7.97 -9.07
C HIS A 22 1.33 6.50 -9.46
N LEU A 23 0.96 5.65 -8.50
CA LEU A 23 0.79 4.22 -8.71
C LEU A 23 -0.67 3.84 -8.92
N TYR A 24 -1.56 4.50 -8.19
CA TYR A 24 -3.00 4.35 -8.32
C TYR A 24 -3.67 5.71 -8.45
N THR A 25 -4.82 5.71 -9.10
CA THR A 25 -5.78 6.81 -9.11
C THR A 25 -7.13 6.23 -8.74
N PHE A 26 -7.67 6.65 -7.62
CA PHE A 26 -8.99 6.25 -7.14
C PHE A 26 -10.02 7.19 -7.73
N LEU A 27 -10.95 6.63 -8.49
CA LEU A 27 -12.02 7.38 -9.13
C LEU A 27 -13.14 7.58 -8.12
N GLU A 28 -13.56 8.83 -7.92
CA GLU A 28 -14.79 9.14 -7.19
C GLU A 28 -15.97 9.13 -8.17
N ASP A 29 -17.16 8.74 -7.71
CA ASP A 29 -18.38 8.76 -8.53
C ASP A 29 -18.72 10.22 -8.91
N GLY A 30 -18.30 10.66 -10.10
CA GLY A 30 -18.56 12.00 -10.62
C GLY A 30 -17.52 12.49 -11.64
N ALA A 31 -17.59 13.77 -12.00
CA ALA A 31 -16.64 14.47 -12.88
C ALA A 31 -15.43 15.08 -12.13
N GLY A 32 -15.17 14.60 -10.91
CA GLY A 32 -14.07 15.06 -10.05
C GLY A 32 -12.72 14.45 -10.44
N GLU A 33 -11.63 15.13 -10.09
CA GLU A 33 -10.28 14.57 -10.18
C GLU A 33 -10.13 13.44 -9.15
N GLY A 34 -9.77 12.24 -9.61
CA GLY A 34 -9.55 11.11 -8.73
C GLY A 34 -8.37 11.33 -7.78
N THR A 35 -8.40 10.70 -6.60
CA THR A 35 -7.30 10.78 -5.64
C THR A 35 -6.13 9.92 -6.11
N ALA A 36 -4.97 10.54 -6.33
CA ALA A 36 -3.74 9.81 -6.65
C ALA A 36 -3.09 9.24 -5.39
N LEU A 37 -2.50 8.06 -5.52
CA LEU A 37 -1.68 7.45 -4.49
C LEU A 37 -0.30 7.14 -5.08
N THR A 38 0.73 7.76 -4.52
CA THR A 38 2.11 7.58 -4.95
C THR A 38 2.71 6.28 -4.41
N ARG A 39 3.85 5.85 -4.97
CA ARG A 39 4.60 4.68 -4.48
C ARG A 39 5.07 4.87 -3.03
N GLY A 40 5.54 6.06 -2.70
CA GLY A 40 6.01 6.41 -1.36
C GLY A 40 4.87 6.38 -0.33
N GLU A 41 3.71 6.95 -0.70
CA GLU A 41 2.54 6.95 0.18
C GLU A 41 1.99 5.55 0.41
N LEU A 42 1.88 4.73 -0.64
CA LEU A 42 1.45 3.34 -0.50
C LEU A 42 2.37 2.56 0.45
N TYR A 43 3.69 2.69 0.27
CA TYR A 43 4.66 2.03 1.14
C TYR A 43 4.53 2.48 2.60
N SER A 44 4.42 3.79 2.85
CA SER A 44 4.23 4.35 4.20
C SER A 44 2.92 3.88 4.86
N ARG A 45 1.80 3.89 4.12
CA ARG A 45 0.48 3.42 4.61
C ARG A 45 0.52 1.92 4.94
N ALA A 46 1.06 1.10 4.05
CA ALA A 46 1.17 -0.34 4.24
C ALA A 46 2.01 -0.69 5.50
N ARG A 47 3.13 0.01 5.72
CA ARG A 47 3.95 -0.18 6.92
C ARG A 47 3.22 0.20 8.21
N ARG A 48 2.43 1.28 8.21
CA ARG A 48 1.60 1.67 9.37
C ARG A 48 0.57 0.59 9.71
N ILE A 49 -0.14 0.06 8.70
CA ILE A 49 -1.10 -1.03 8.89
C ILE A 49 -0.41 -2.28 9.41
N GLY A 50 0.72 -2.67 8.81
CA GLY A 50 1.49 -3.83 9.25
C GLY A 50 1.97 -3.72 10.69
N ALA A 51 2.48 -2.55 11.11
CA ALA A 51 2.89 -2.30 12.48
C ALA A 51 1.72 -2.41 13.48
N ALA A 52 0.54 -1.90 13.11
CA ALA A 52 -0.66 -2.03 13.94
C ALA A 52 -1.10 -3.50 14.06
N LEU A 53 -1.12 -4.25 12.96
CA LEU A 53 -1.50 -5.67 12.96
C LEU A 53 -0.55 -6.54 13.79
N GLN A 54 0.75 -6.26 13.76
CA GLN A 54 1.75 -6.96 14.58
C GLN A 54 1.52 -6.80 16.09
N GLN A 55 0.85 -5.73 16.53
CA GLN A 55 0.47 -5.55 17.93
C GLN A 55 -0.80 -6.33 18.32
N MET A 56 -1.60 -6.78 17.33
CA MET A 56 -2.89 -7.42 17.55
C MET A 56 -2.82 -8.95 17.46
N ALA A 57 -1.91 -9.51 16.65
CA ALA A 57 -1.82 -10.94 16.41
C ALA A 57 -0.37 -11.38 16.09
N PRO A 58 0.01 -12.64 16.39
CA PRO A 58 1.30 -13.17 16.02
C PRO A 58 1.46 -13.35 14.51
N ALA A 59 2.71 -13.46 14.06
CA ALA A 59 3.03 -13.75 12.67
C ALA A 59 2.46 -15.10 12.23
N GLY A 60 1.93 -15.16 11.01
CA GLY A 60 1.31 -16.37 10.45
C GLY A 60 -0.22 -16.43 10.62
N GLU A 61 -0.80 -15.49 11.37
CA GLU A 61 -2.25 -15.36 11.48
C GLU A 61 -2.91 -14.80 10.21
N ARG A 62 -4.21 -15.06 10.07
CA ARG A 62 -5.01 -14.65 8.92
C ARG A 62 -5.79 -13.37 9.25
N ALA A 63 -5.71 -12.39 8.36
CA ALA A 63 -6.55 -11.19 8.40
C ALA A 63 -7.65 -11.28 7.33
N VAL A 64 -8.88 -10.90 7.68
CA VAL A 64 -10.00 -10.78 6.74
C VAL A 64 -10.21 -9.30 6.41
N LEU A 65 -10.29 -8.99 5.12
CA LEU A 65 -10.55 -7.65 4.61
C LEU A 65 -12.00 -7.58 4.15
N LEU A 66 -12.81 -6.75 4.83
CA LEU A 66 -14.21 -6.51 4.47
C LEU A 66 -14.49 -5.01 4.47
N TYR A 67 -14.30 -4.40 3.31
CA TYR A 67 -14.58 -2.98 3.07
C TYR A 67 -14.81 -2.80 1.54
N PRO A 68 -15.54 -1.76 1.11
CA PRO A 68 -15.67 -1.44 -0.32
C PRO A 68 -14.31 -1.06 -0.91
N PRO A 69 -14.07 -1.26 -2.22
CA PRO A 69 -12.84 -0.79 -2.85
C PRO A 69 -12.68 0.73 -2.68
N GLY A 70 -11.52 1.20 -2.22
CA GLY A 70 -11.28 2.62 -1.92
C GLY A 70 -9.82 2.91 -1.55
N ALA A 71 -9.49 4.20 -1.40
CA ALA A 71 -8.15 4.70 -1.08
C ALA A 71 -7.83 4.74 0.42
N ASP A 72 -8.83 4.45 1.24
CA ASP A 72 -8.83 4.57 2.71
C ASP A 72 -8.26 3.33 3.42
#